data_AF-A0A0Q7MR38-F1
#
_entry.id   AF-A0A0Q7MR38-F1
#
_cell.length_a   1.000
_cell.length_b   1.000
_cell.length_c   1.000
_cell.angle_alpha   90.00
_cell.angle_beta   90.00
_cell.angle_gamma   90.00
#
_symmetry.space_group_name_H-M   'P 1'
#
loop_
_entity.id
_entity.type
_entity.pdbx_description
1 polymer ?
#
loop_
_entity_poly.entity_id
_entity_poly.type
_entity_poly.pdbx_seq_one_letter_code
_entity_poly.pdbx_strand_id
1 'polypeptide(L)'
;MKLEQLRGYVLEEVLCYLLKSSGYDLLARSDVDNVELFWLGNGLNVRGRGTDHQADVLGQLAWTPAFSRPLRLFVEAKFRGSPIGAEEVREAVGILADLNTRYSGWGQGPLVRRHSYRYAVFSASGFTTPAAQYAIAHEISLVDLRDGAFAHLLAAVRDNVPIINNAMPDGRTGAKPTVVLRTVLRAMLHTDGGQAPVQMGDLLGRIIENLPNDARQGAEPRAVDGLISASRNLVDAVTTQQPILVGMPQAPFFLAMRPSRLEDFMTHVARVGDHPVHMDAELSADQVAMRLWPVGSHAYELRFSLPSELARYVLDSTDETARLRSVKREALAHITTTAVQGGQLRPVRLLYQPQPRSRSVLEGTWR
;
A
#
# COMPACT_ATOMS: atom_id res chain seq x y z
N MET A 1 -0.33 17.02 19.62
CA MET A 1 0.80 16.53 18.79
C MET A 1 1.01 17.50 17.63
N LYS A 2 2.20 17.60 17.04
CA LYS A 2 2.35 18.37 15.79
C LYS A 2 1.55 17.68 14.68
N LEU A 3 0.77 18.45 13.90
CA LEU A 3 -0.11 17.88 12.87
C LEU A 3 0.66 17.07 11.82
N GLU A 4 1.90 17.46 11.48
CA GLU A 4 2.74 16.71 10.53
C GLU A 4 3.08 15.31 11.03
N GLN A 5 3.47 15.19 12.30
CA GLN A 5 3.76 13.89 12.91
C GLN A 5 2.51 13.02 12.96
N LEU A 6 1.36 13.62 13.28
CA LEU A 6 0.08 12.92 13.30
C LEU A 6 -0.35 12.43 11.90
N ARG A 7 -0.11 13.23 10.85
CA ARG A 7 -0.34 12.80 9.46
C ARG A 7 0.50 11.59 9.10
N GLY A 8 1.73 11.51 9.59
CA GLY A 8 2.58 10.32 9.47
C GLY A 8 1.91 9.08 10.06
N TYR A 9 1.57 9.12 11.35
CA TYR A 9 0.93 7.97 12.02
C TYR A 9 -0.40 7.56 11.38
N VAL A 10 -1.22 8.52 10.96
CA VAL A 10 -2.49 8.22 10.28
C VAL A 10 -2.22 7.58 8.92
N LEU A 11 -1.24 8.08 8.15
CA LEU A 11 -0.85 7.48 6.88
C LEU A 11 -0.37 6.02 7.07
N GLU A 12 0.44 5.75 8.09
CA GLU A 12 0.90 4.39 8.40
C GLU A 12 -0.27 3.40 8.55
N GLU A 13 -1.30 3.75 9.33
CA GLU A 13 -2.46 2.87 9.54
C GLU A 13 -3.35 2.73 8.29
N VAL A 14 -3.41 3.77 7.45
CA VAL A 14 -4.07 3.69 6.14
C VAL A 14 -3.29 2.77 5.19
N LEU A 15 -1.96 2.83 5.19
CA LEU A 15 -1.13 1.92 4.39
C LEU A 15 -1.25 0.47 4.86
N CYS A 16 -1.35 0.22 6.17
CA CYS A 16 -1.69 -1.10 6.71
C CYS A 16 -2.96 -1.66 6.03
N TYR A 17 -4.02 -0.87 5.95
CA TYR A 17 -5.26 -1.29 5.30
C TYR A 17 -5.05 -1.64 3.83
N LEU A 18 -4.33 -0.79 3.09
CA LEU A 18 -4.01 -1.03 1.67
C LEU A 18 -3.19 -2.31 1.47
N LEU A 19 -2.18 -2.57 2.29
CA LEU A 19 -1.39 -3.79 2.21
C LEU A 19 -2.26 -5.02 2.48
N LYS A 20 -3.12 -4.95 3.50
CA LYS A 20 -4.05 -6.02 3.82
C LYS A 20 -5.00 -6.33 2.67
N SER A 21 -5.58 -5.30 2.04
CA SER A 21 -6.47 -5.47 0.89
C SER A 21 -5.74 -6.00 -0.37
N SER A 22 -4.41 -5.96 -0.36
CA SER A 22 -3.53 -6.34 -1.47
C SER A 22 -2.90 -7.73 -1.33
N GLY A 23 -3.41 -8.57 -0.42
CA GLY A 23 -2.92 -9.93 -0.23
C GLY A 23 -1.76 -10.07 0.75
N TYR A 24 -1.54 -9.08 1.61
CA TYR A 24 -0.58 -9.20 2.71
C TYR A 24 -1.29 -9.47 4.04
N ASP A 25 -0.75 -10.40 4.81
CA ASP A 25 -1.03 -10.54 6.22
C ASP A 25 -0.18 -9.50 6.99
N LEU A 26 -0.83 -8.64 7.76
CA LEU A 26 -0.13 -7.62 8.52
C LEU A 26 0.59 -8.21 9.73
N LEU A 27 1.87 -7.90 9.85
CA LEU A 27 2.69 -8.27 10.99
C LEU A 27 2.63 -7.14 12.00
N ALA A 28 1.57 -7.12 12.81
CA ALA A 28 1.32 -6.09 13.82
C ALA A 28 1.61 -6.56 15.26
N ARG A 29 2.09 -7.80 15.45
CA ARG A 29 2.41 -8.38 16.75
C ARG A 29 3.71 -9.18 16.68
N SER A 30 4.51 -9.12 17.74
CA SER A 30 5.79 -9.83 17.81
C SER A 30 5.67 -11.32 18.06
N ASP A 31 4.55 -11.79 18.63
CA ASP A 31 4.34 -13.21 18.93
C ASP A 31 4.05 -14.06 17.69
N VAL A 32 3.70 -13.42 16.57
CA VAL A 32 3.60 -14.07 15.25
C VAL A 32 4.96 -14.57 14.76
N ASP A 33 6.05 -13.89 15.15
CA ASP A 33 7.42 -14.31 14.88
C ASP A 33 8.37 -13.70 15.93
N ASN A 34 8.49 -14.36 17.08
CA ASN A 34 9.32 -13.91 18.18
C ASN A 34 10.84 -14.06 17.93
N VAL A 35 11.24 -14.63 16.80
CA VAL A 35 12.64 -14.80 16.40
C VAL A 35 13.15 -13.56 15.68
N GLU A 36 12.34 -12.99 14.77
CA GLU A 36 12.71 -11.79 14.01
C GLU A 36 12.02 -10.52 14.50
N LEU A 37 10.85 -10.61 15.13
CA LEU A 37 10.04 -9.47 15.53
C LEU A 37 10.04 -9.27 17.04
N PHE A 38 10.10 -8.01 17.46
CA PHE A 38 10.03 -7.62 18.86
C PHE A 38 9.61 -6.16 19.00
N TRP A 39 9.06 -5.81 20.16
CA TRP A 39 8.65 -4.43 20.45
C TRP A 39 9.74 -3.66 21.18
N LEU A 40 9.94 -2.42 20.75
CA LEU A 40 10.66 -1.40 21.51
C LEU A 40 9.74 -0.20 21.75
N GLY A 41 10.20 0.76 22.55
CA GLY A 41 9.40 1.95 22.89
C GLY A 41 8.97 2.80 21.69
N ASN A 42 9.58 2.60 20.53
CA ASN A 42 9.31 3.29 19.26
C ASN A 42 8.39 2.50 18.31
N GLY A 43 8.12 1.21 18.54
CA GLY A 43 7.27 0.42 17.67
C GLY A 43 7.70 -1.03 17.50
N LEU A 44 7.14 -1.69 16.49
CA LEU A 44 7.52 -3.04 16.09
C LEU A 44 8.85 -2.95 15.33
N ASN A 45 9.83 -3.72 15.79
CA ASN A 45 11.14 -3.78 15.19
C ASN A 45 11.40 -5.16 14.59
N VAL A 46 12.21 -5.17 13.55
CA VAL A 46 12.69 -6.36 12.83
C VAL A 46 14.19 -6.47 13.07
N ARG A 47 14.64 -7.65 13.50
CA ARG A 47 16.06 -7.90 13.71
C ARG A 47 16.80 -7.96 12.38
N GLY A 48 17.78 -7.09 12.19
CA GLY A 48 18.79 -7.20 11.13
C GLY A 48 19.98 -8.05 11.57
N ARG A 49 21.03 -8.08 10.75
CA ARG A 49 22.30 -8.73 11.09
C ARG A 49 23.19 -7.81 11.91
N GLY A 50 23.26 -6.53 11.55
CA GLY A 50 24.09 -5.51 12.17
C GLY A 50 23.34 -4.69 13.20
N THR A 51 22.07 -4.36 12.95
CA THR A 51 21.22 -3.63 13.90
C THR A 51 19.75 -4.03 13.75
N ASP A 52 18.94 -3.61 14.71
CA ASP A 52 17.50 -3.74 14.63
C ASP A 52 16.87 -2.52 13.95
N HIS A 53 15.76 -2.75 13.24
CA HIS A 53 15.11 -1.75 12.39
C HIS A 53 13.62 -1.62 12.72
N GLN A 54 13.15 -0.40 12.98
CA GLN A 54 11.73 -0.12 13.16
C GLN A 54 11.04 -0.09 11.80
N ALA A 55 9.94 -0.83 11.66
CA ALA A 55 9.08 -0.72 10.48
C ALA A 55 7.89 0.19 10.78
N ASP A 56 7.57 1.11 9.87
CA ASP A 56 6.31 1.87 9.91
C ASP A 56 5.12 0.94 9.63
N VAL A 57 5.23 0.14 8.57
CA VAL A 57 4.30 -0.95 8.26
C VAL A 57 5.08 -2.18 7.80
N LEU A 58 4.64 -3.36 8.27
CA LEU A 58 5.23 -4.64 7.89
C LEU A 58 4.13 -5.61 7.47
N GLY A 59 4.21 -6.11 6.25
CA GLY A 59 3.30 -7.11 5.71
C GLY A 59 4.05 -8.37 5.28
N GLN A 60 3.42 -9.54 5.41
CA GLN A 60 3.89 -10.78 4.81
C GLN A 60 2.93 -11.18 3.70
N LEU A 61 3.45 -11.56 2.54
CA LEU A 61 2.61 -12.05 1.45
C LEU A 61 1.86 -13.29 1.92
N ALA A 62 0.52 -13.31 1.76
CA ALA A 62 -0.35 -14.37 2.27
C ALA A 62 -0.09 -15.75 1.64
N TRP A 63 0.70 -15.79 0.56
CA TRP A 63 1.18 -17.00 -0.08
C TRP A 63 2.70 -16.94 -0.26
N THR A 64 3.34 -18.10 -0.25
CA THR A 64 4.79 -18.22 -0.47
C THR A 64 5.04 -18.70 -1.90
N PRO A 65 5.78 -17.95 -2.74
CA PRO A 65 6.16 -18.42 -4.06
C PRO A 65 6.95 -19.73 -3.97
N ALA A 66 6.73 -20.63 -4.93
CA ALA A 66 7.47 -21.88 -5.01
C ALA A 66 8.98 -21.62 -5.07
N PHE A 67 9.77 -22.46 -4.39
CA PHE A 67 11.23 -22.34 -4.28
C PHE A 67 11.72 -21.02 -3.68
N SER A 68 10.86 -20.27 -2.98
CA SER A 68 11.20 -19.04 -2.29
C SER A 68 11.00 -19.15 -0.79
N ARG A 69 11.51 -18.15 -0.06
CA ARG A 69 11.15 -17.90 1.33
C ARG A 69 9.85 -17.11 1.39
N PRO A 70 9.08 -17.18 2.50
CA PRO A 70 7.98 -16.25 2.73
C PRO A 70 8.46 -14.80 2.55
N LEU A 71 7.71 -14.02 1.78
CA LEU A 71 8.08 -12.67 1.41
C LEU A 71 7.49 -11.68 2.41
N ARG A 72 8.33 -10.78 2.96
CA ARG A 72 7.91 -9.66 3.79
C ARG A 72 8.15 -8.35 3.06
N LEU A 73 7.17 -7.47 3.07
CA LEU A 73 7.28 -6.11 2.57
C LEU A 73 7.46 -5.17 3.75
N PHE A 74 8.64 -4.57 3.82
CA PHE A 74 9.00 -3.51 4.76
C PHE A 74 8.62 -2.18 4.12
N VAL A 75 7.76 -1.43 4.79
CA VAL A 75 7.21 -0.18 4.25
C VAL A 75 7.61 0.98 5.14
N GLU A 76 8.12 2.02 4.50
CA GLU A 76 8.38 3.34 5.09
C GLU A 76 7.35 4.34 4.59
N ALA A 77 6.75 5.12 5.50
CA ALA A 77 5.72 6.10 5.18
C ALA A 77 6.21 7.52 5.46
N LYS A 78 6.28 8.37 4.43
CA LYS A 78 6.75 9.75 4.57
C LYS A 78 5.65 10.75 4.24
N PHE A 79 5.18 11.44 5.28
CA PHE A 79 4.26 12.56 5.16
C PHE A 79 4.96 13.89 5.47
N ARG A 80 5.61 14.50 4.47
CA ARG A 80 6.28 15.80 4.61
C ARG A 80 6.04 16.70 3.40
N GLY A 81 6.40 17.98 3.50
CA GLY A 81 6.20 18.96 2.42
C GLY A 81 7.22 18.87 1.28
N SER A 82 8.41 18.32 1.52
CA SER A 82 9.50 18.23 0.55
C SER A 82 9.65 16.81 -0.02
N PRO A 83 10.02 16.65 -1.31
CA PRO A 83 10.26 15.34 -1.92
C PRO A 83 11.31 14.51 -1.17
N ILE A 84 11.28 13.19 -1.34
CA ILE A 84 12.29 12.27 -0.80
C ILE A 84 13.59 12.34 -1.61
N GLY A 85 14.70 12.49 -0.90
CA GLY A 85 16.04 12.57 -1.45
C GLY A 85 16.67 11.19 -1.64
N ALA A 86 17.84 11.17 -2.29
CA ALA A 86 18.58 9.93 -2.50
C ALA A 86 19.18 9.37 -1.20
N GLU A 87 19.38 10.20 -0.17
CA GLU A 87 19.91 9.77 1.12
C GLU A 87 18.96 8.79 1.81
N GLU A 88 17.67 9.12 1.88
CA GLU A 88 16.68 8.22 2.49
C GLU A 88 16.52 6.90 1.71
N VAL A 89 16.68 6.92 0.37
CA VAL A 89 16.68 5.69 -0.42
C VAL A 89 17.94 4.86 -0.14
N ARG A 90 19.11 5.49 0.07
CA ARG A 90 20.32 4.77 0.47
C ARG A 90 20.18 4.10 1.83
N GLU A 91 19.53 4.77 2.79
CA GLU A 91 19.19 4.18 4.07
C GLU A 91 18.31 2.94 3.88
N ALA A 92 17.25 3.04 3.07
CA ALA A 92 16.38 1.91 2.75
C ALA A 92 17.15 0.71 2.14
N VAL A 93 18.11 0.96 1.25
CA VAL A 93 18.98 -0.09 0.69
C VAL A 93 19.84 -0.75 1.77
N GLY A 94 20.42 0.05 2.67
CA GLY A 94 21.19 -0.47 3.81
C GLY A 94 20.37 -1.37 4.72
N ILE A 95 19.16 -0.93 5.08
CA ILE A 95 18.20 -1.71 5.88
C ILE A 95 17.84 -3.02 5.17
N LEU A 96 17.48 -2.94 3.89
CA LEU A 96 17.09 -4.11 3.10
C LEU A 96 18.22 -5.15 3.02
N ALA A 97 19.46 -4.71 2.83
CA ALA A 97 20.63 -5.58 2.82
C ALA A 97 20.87 -6.20 4.20
N ASP A 98 20.74 -5.42 5.28
CA ASP A 98 20.95 -5.92 6.64
C ASP A 98 19.91 -6.97 7.05
N LEU A 99 18.64 -6.74 6.71
CA LEU A 99 17.55 -7.70 6.95
C LEU A 99 17.76 -9.00 6.16
N ASN A 100 18.10 -8.90 4.87
CA ASN A 100 18.26 -10.08 4.00
C ASN A 100 19.59 -10.84 4.22
N THR A 101 20.55 -10.26 4.94
CA THR A 101 21.82 -10.92 5.32
C THR A 101 21.80 -11.50 6.73
N ARG A 102 20.67 -11.42 7.44
CA ARG A 102 20.48 -12.11 8.71
C ARG A 102 20.41 -13.61 8.49
N TYR A 103 21.56 -14.25 8.57
CA TYR A 103 21.68 -15.69 8.71
C TYR A 103 21.55 -16.02 10.20
N SER A 104 20.63 -16.95 10.53
CA SER A 104 20.43 -17.51 11.86
C SER A 104 21.74 -17.59 12.65
N GLY A 105 21.83 -16.87 13.75
CA GLY A 105 23.00 -16.90 14.64
C GLY A 105 23.30 -18.33 15.07
N TRP A 106 24.58 -18.65 15.20
CA TRP A 106 25.07 -19.93 15.71
C TRP A 106 24.31 -20.31 16.99
N GLY A 107 23.55 -21.42 16.95
CA GLY A 107 22.76 -21.93 18.08
C GLY A 107 21.26 -22.11 17.82
N GLN A 108 20.68 -21.54 16.76
CA GLN A 108 19.24 -21.63 16.48
C GLN A 108 18.82 -22.83 15.60
N GLY A 109 19.75 -23.73 15.26
CA GLY A 109 19.47 -24.94 14.48
C GLY A 109 19.04 -24.67 13.02
N PRO A 110 18.84 -25.72 12.21
CA PRO A 110 18.56 -25.59 10.78
C PRO A 110 17.11 -25.18 10.45
N LEU A 111 16.23 -25.10 11.45
CA LEU A 111 14.78 -24.91 11.28
C LEU A 111 14.31 -23.45 11.44
N VAL A 112 15.23 -22.48 11.56
CA VAL A 112 14.84 -21.06 11.63
C VAL A 112 14.13 -20.66 10.36
N ARG A 113 12.86 -20.26 10.49
CA ARG A 113 12.07 -19.71 9.39
C ARG A 113 12.75 -18.42 8.93
N ARG A 114 13.08 -18.36 7.65
CA ARG A 114 13.72 -17.20 7.02
C ARG A 114 12.72 -16.48 6.16
N HIS A 115 12.90 -15.18 6.02
CA HIS A 115 12.08 -14.36 5.16
C HIS A 115 12.94 -13.72 4.06
N SER A 116 12.29 -13.40 2.94
CA SER A 116 12.86 -12.52 1.93
C SER A 116 12.19 -11.17 2.09
N TYR A 117 12.97 -10.16 2.45
CA TYR A 117 12.49 -8.79 2.59
C TYR A 117 12.52 -8.09 1.24
N ARG A 118 11.47 -7.32 0.97
CA ARG A 118 11.38 -6.26 -0.04
C ARG A 118 11.10 -4.95 0.65
N TYR A 119 11.48 -3.83 0.03
CA TYR A 119 11.35 -2.50 0.62
C TYR A 119 10.50 -1.61 -0.27
N ALA A 120 9.55 -0.88 0.34
CA ALA A 120 8.81 0.17 -0.33
C ALA A 120 8.83 1.47 0.48
N VAL A 121 8.93 2.60 -0.24
CA VAL A 121 8.81 3.94 0.33
C VAL A 121 7.57 4.60 -0.25
N PHE A 122 6.66 5.03 0.60
CA PHE A 122 5.47 5.80 0.24
C PHE A 122 5.69 7.27 0.60
N SER A 123 5.46 8.17 -0.35
CA SER A 123 5.72 9.61 -0.16
C SER A 123 4.52 10.47 -0.49
N ALA A 124 4.11 11.34 0.44
CA ALA A 124 3.09 12.37 0.24
C ALA A 124 3.55 13.56 -0.63
N SER A 125 4.86 13.66 -0.87
CA SER A 125 5.51 14.75 -1.60
C SER A 125 6.30 14.26 -2.82
N GLY A 126 6.25 12.96 -3.10
CA GLY A 126 6.99 12.30 -4.17
C GLY A 126 8.49 12.20 -3.93
N PHE A 127 9.23 12.05 -5.02
CA PHE A 127 10.65 11.71 -5.02
C PHE A 127 11.44 12.63 -5.96
N THR A 128 12.70 12.89 -5.59
CA THR A 128 13.65 13.54 -6.50
C THR A 128 14.13 12.56 -7.58
N THR A 129 14.56 13.08 -8.74
CA THR A 129 15.10 12.24 -9.82
C THR A 129 16.28 11.35 -9.38
N PRO A 130 17.25 11.84 -8.59
CA PRO A 130 18.33 10.98 -8.09
C PRO A 130 17.82 9.85 -7.16
N ALA A 131 16.82 10.11 -6.32
CA ALA A 131 16.22 9.11 -5.45
C ALA A 131 15.56 7.99 -6.27
N ALA A 132 14.80 8.37 -7.30
CA ALA A 132 14.16 7.47 -8.23
C ALA A 132 15.12 6.56 -9.00
N GLN A 133 16.17 7.15 -9.59
CA GLN A 133 17.20 6.40 -10.32
C GLN A 133 17.92 5.41 -9.41
N TYR A 134 18.24 5.83 -8.18
CA TYR A 134 18.89 4.97 -7.21
C TYR A 134 17.97 3.82 -6.75
N ALA A 135 16.69 4.10 -6.51
CA ALA A 135 15.71 3.11 -6.11
C ALA A 135 15.54 1.98 -7.15
N ILE A 136 15.44 2.34 -8.44
CA ILE A 136 15.36 1.36 -9.54
C ILE A 136 16.59 0.44 -9.55
N ALA A 137 17.79 1.00 -9.41
CA ALA A 137 19.03 0.24 -9.43
C ALA A 137 19.16 -0.77 -8.26
N HIS A 138 18.43 -0.53 -7.17
CA HIS A 138 18.48 -1.35 -5.96
C HIS A 138 17.15 -2.04 -5.61
N GLU A 139 16.20 -2.07 -6.56
CA GLU A 139 14.89 -2.72 -6.40
C GLU A 139 14.09 -2.21 -5.17
N ILE A 140 14.22 -0.92 -4.84
CA ILE A 140 13.38 -0.25 -3.85
C ILE A 140 12.13 0.26 -4.56
N SER A 141 10.96 -0.19 -4.12
CA SER A 141 9.69 0.26 -4.70
C SER A 141 9.34 1.66 -4.18
N LEU A 142 9.23 2.63 -5.08
CA LEU A 142 8.76 3.97 -4.75
C LEU A 142 7.29 4.12 -5.09
N VAL A 143 6.52 4.67 -4.17
CA VAL A 143 5.09 4.93 -4.35
C VAL A 143 4.80 6.40 -4.08
N ASP A 144 4.56 7.16 -5.14
CA ASP A 144 4.20 8.57 -5.06
C ASP A 144 2.69 8.70 -4.77
N LEU A 145 2.35 9.15 -3.56
CA LEU A 145 0.95 9.30 -3.15
C LEU A 145 0.28 10.53 -3.76
N ARG A 146 1.03 11.37 -4.49
CA ARG A 146 0.46 12.48 -5.26
C ARG A 146 -0.17 12.00 -6.56
N ASP A 147 0.21 10.82 -7.04
CA ASP A 147 -0.35 10.23 -8.25
C ASP A 147 -1.86 10.01 -8.10
N GLY A 148 -2.61 10.23 -9.19
CA GLY A 148 -4.06 10.46 -9.14
C GLY A 148 -4.88 9.41 -8.39
N ALA A 149 -4.48 8.13 -8.44
CA ALA A 149 -5.17 7.07 -7.70
C ALA A 149 -5.06 7.22 -6.17
N PHE A 150 -3.97 7.80 -5.67
CA PHE A 150 -3.71 8.02 -4.25
C PHE A 150 -4.01 9.44 -3.77
N ALA A 151 -4.11 10.41 -4.67
CA ALA A 151 -4.31 11.82 -4.32
C ALA A 151 -5.50 12.04 -3.38
N HIS A 152 -6.57 11.27 -3.56
CA HIS A 152 -7.74 11.34 -2.70
C HIS A 152 -7.53 10.73 -1.31
N LEU A 153 -6.75 9.65 -1.20
CA LEU A 153 -6.34 9.07 0.07
C LEU A 153 -5.49 10.09 0.84
N LEU A 154 -4.58 10.75 0.14
CA LEU A 154 -3.75 11.81 0.71
C LEU A 154 -4.60 12.99 1.20
N ALA A 155 -5.62 13.40 0.42
CA ALA A 155 -6.58 14.43 0.84
C ALA A 155 -7.38 14.00 2.07
N ALA A 156 -7.90 12.76 2.10
CA ALA A 156 -8.62 12.22 3.24
C ALA A 156 -7.80 12.27 4.54
N VAL A 157 -6.50 11.93 4.47
CA VAL A 157 -5.60 12.08 5.63
C VAL A 157 -5.43 13.56 6.00
N ARG A 158 -5.18 14.45 5.03
CA ARG A 158 -4.97 15.89 5.29
C ARG A 158 -6.16 16.54 5.98
N ASP A 159 -7.37 16.23 5.51
CA ASP A 159 -8.60 16.90 5.91
C ASP A 159 -9.11 16.40 7.26
N ASN A 160 -8.89 15.11 7.59
CA ASN A 160 -9.38 14.52 8.83
C ASN A 160 -8.41 14.62 10.00
N VAL A 161 -7.10 14.76 9.77
CA VAL A 161 -6.11 14.86 10.85
C VAL A 161 -6.38 15.99 11.85
N PRO A 162 -6.78 17.22 11.46
CA PRO A 162 -7.13 18.25 12.42
C PRO A 162 -8.30 17.86 13.34
N ILE A 163 -9.32 17.20 12.78
CA ILE A 163 -10.50 16.71 13.53
C ILE A 163 -10.07 15.63 14.53
N ILE A 164 -9.29 14.66 14.06
CA ILE A 164 -8.72 13.59 14.89
C ILE A 164 -7.87 14.18 16.01
N ASN A 165 -6.97 15.13 15.70
CA ASN A 165 -6.09 15.76 16.68
C ASN A 165 -6.85 16.43 17.83
N ASN A 166 -7.98 17.06 17.52
CA ASN A 166 -8.83 17.73 18.52
C ASN A 166 -9.58 16.73 19.41
N ALA A 167 -9.81 15.51 18.93
CA ALA A 167 -10.45 14.43 19.67
C ALA A 167 -9.46 13.52 20.42
N MET A 168 -8.15 13.73 20.24
CA MET A 168 -7.14 12.93 20.94
C MET A 168 -7.20 13.15 22.45
N PRO A 169 -7.01 12.11 23.28
CA PRO A 169 -6.88 12.29 24.71
C PRO A 169 -5.68 13.22 25.02
N ASP A 170 -5.85 14.09 26.01
CA ASP A 170 -4.89 15.16 26.36
C ASP A 170 -3.56 14.66 26.96
N GLY A 171 -3.41 13.33 27.11
CA GLY A 171 -2.22 12.65 27.59
C GLY A 171 -1.96 12.82 29.09
N ARG A 172 -2.78 13.61 29.81
CA ARG A 172 -2.62 13.84 31.27
C ARG A 172 -2.97 12.62 32.10
N THR A 173 -3.67 11.67 31.50
CA THR A 173 -4.12 10.41 32.10
C THR A 173 -3.07 9.29 32.03
N GLY A 174 -1.86 9.56 31.50
CA GLY A 174 -0.78 8.56 31.39
C GLY A 174 -0.83 7.69 30.13
N ALA A 175 -1.97 7.68 29.42
CA ALA A 175 -2.06 7.00 28.13
C ALA A 175 -1.29 7.75 27.05
N LYS A 176 -0.41 7.06 26.32
CA LYS A 176 0.27 7.63 25.14
C LYS A 176 -0.77 7.85 24.03
N PRO A 177 -1.08 9.10 23.63
CA PRO A 177 -2.18 9.34 22.68
C PRO A 177 -1.98 8.61 21.35
N THR A 178 -0.74 8.48 20.88
CA THR A 178 -0.40 7.71 19.66
C THR A 178 -0.82 6.25 19.75
N VAL A 179 -0.66 5.60 20.90
CA VAL A 179 -1.04 4.19 21.10
C VAL A 179 -2.56 4.04 21.01
N VAL A 180 -3.30 4.96 21.61
CA VAL A 180 -4.77 4.97 21.55
C VAL A 180 -5.24 5.15 20.12
N LEU A 181 -4.71 6.14 19.39
CA LEU A 181 -5.02 6.37 17.98
C LEU A 181 -4.78 5.14 17.12
N ARG A 182 -3.59 4.55 17.20
CA ARG A 182 -3.23 3.37 16.38
C ARG A 182 -4.16 2.20 16.70
N THR A 183 -4.53 2.01 17.97
CA THR A 183 -5.47 0.96 18.38
C THR A 183 -6.88 1.20 17.82
N VAL A 184 -7.38 2.44 17.88
CA VAL A 184 -8.69 2.83 17.30
C VAL A 184 -8.69 2.60 15.80
N LEU A 185 -7.72 3.16 15.07
CA LEU A 185 -7.65 3.04 13.61
C LEU A 185 -7.50 1.58 13.18
N ARG A 186 -6.69 0.78 13.88
CA ARG A 186 -6.54 -0.65 13.57
C ARG A 186 -7.82 -1.44 13.76
N ALA A 187 -8.59 -1.14 14.81
CA ALA A 187 -9.87 -1.79 15.03
C ALA A 187 -10.87 -1.42 13.93
N MET A 188 -10.96 -0.13 13.57
CA MET A 188 -11.89 0.38 12.55
C MET A 188 -11.53 -0.07 11.12
N LEU A 189 -10.24 -0.14 10.79
CA LEU A 189 -9.74 -0.61 9.49
C LEU A 189 -9.56 -2.14 9.44
N HIS A 190 -9.83 -2.83 10.55
CA HIS A 190 -9.63 -4.27 10.73
C HIS A 190 -8.17 -4.71 10.45
N THR A 191 -7.18 -3.94 10.86
CA THR A 191 -5.75 -4.19 10.62
C THR A 191 -4.99 -4.69 11.86
N ASP A 192 -5.70 -5.17 12.87
CA ASP A 192 -5.15 -5.61 14.16
C ASP A 192 -4.58 -7.05 14.19
N GLY A 193 -4.41 -7.69 13.03
CA GLY A 193 -3.65 -8.95 12.91
C GLY A 193 -4.45 -10.23 13.15
N GLY A 194 -5.71 -10.31 12.70
CA GLY A 194 -6.42 -11.59 12.50
C GLY A 194 -7.65 -11.83 13.37
N GLN A 195 -8.14 -10.83 14.08
CA GLN A 195 -9.41 -10.94 14.80
C GLN A 195 -10.60 -10.67 13.87
N ALA A 196 -11.70 -11.40 14.07
CA ALA A 196 -12.92 -11.26 13.28
C ALA A 196 -13.45 -9.79 13.31
N PRO A 197 -14.13 -9.31 12.25
CA PRO A 197 -14.78 -8.01 12.29
C PRO A 197 -15.69 -7.92 13.51
N VAL A 198 -15.58 -6.84 14.29
CA VAL A 198 -16.45 -6.60 15.43
C VAL A 198 -17.59 -5.67 15.04
N GLN A 199 -18.79 -5.98 15.55
CA GLN A 199 -19.94 -5.14 15.36
C GLN A 199 -19.70 -3.76 15.99
N MET A 200 -20.24 -2.72 15.37
CA MET A 200 -20.02 -1.33 15.80
C MET A 200 -20.37 -1.09 17.27
N GLY A 201 -21.37 -1.79 17.81
CA GLY A 201 -21.80 -1.68 19.22
C GLY A 201 -20.76 -2.16 20.24
N ASP A 202 -19.87 -3.08 19.85
CA ASP A 202 -18.86 -3.68 20.73
C ASP A 202 -17.45 -3.10 20.48
N LEU A 203 -17.31 -2.20 19.50
CA LEU A 203 -16.03 -1.67 19.04
C LEU A 203 -15.25 -0.97 20.16
N LEU A 204 -15.95 -0.16 20.98
CA LEU A 204 -15.34 0.55 22.11
C LEU A 204 -14.73 -0.42 23.12
N GLY A 205 -15.48 -1.46 23.50
CA GLY A 205 -15.02 -2.50 24.42
C GLY A 205 -13.77 -3.19 23.90
N ARG A 206 -13.79 -3.63 22.63
CA ARG A 206 -12.63 -4.25 21.98
C ARG A 206 -11.40 -3.34 21.94
N ILE A 207 -11.59 -2.05 21.64
CA ILE A 207 -10.47 -1.10 21.63
C ILE A 207 -9.85 -1.01 23.03
N ILE A 208 -10.66 -0.87 24.08
CA ILE A 208 -10.18 -0.79 25.46
C ILE A 208 -9.44 -2.07 25.87
N GLU A 209 -9.95 -3.24 25.48
CA GLU A 209 -9.31 -4.54 25.72
C GLU A 209 -7.98 -4.69 24.98
N ASN A 210 -7.87 -4.16 23.76
CA ASN A 210 -6.64 -4.26 22.97
C ASN A 210 -5.59 -3.19 23.34
N LEU A 211 -5.93 -2.20 24.18
CA LEU A 211 -4.95 -1.26 24.69
C LEU A 211 -3.95 -1.94 25.62
N PRO A 212 -2.64 -1.63 25.49
CA PRO A 212 -1.64 -1.96 26.50
C PRO A 212 -2.05 -1.50 27.89
N ASN A 213 -1.66 -2.23 28.94
CA ASN A 213 -2.11 -1.96 30.31
C ASN A 213 -1.85 -0.53 30.79
N ASP A 214 -0.70 0.05 30.43
CA ASP A 214 -0.32 1.44 30.72
C ASP A 214 -1.20 2.45 29.97
N ALA A 215 -1.54 2.16 28.71
CA ALA A 215 -2.46 2.98 27.91
C ALA A 215 -3.92 2.84 28.36
N ARG A 216 -4.33 1.65 28.84
CA ARG A 216 -5.71 1.37 29.26
C ARG A 216 -6.09 2.16 30.51
N GLN A 217 -5.19 2.28 31.48
CA GLN A 217 -5.44 3.03 32.72
C GLN A 217 -5.71 4.53 32.47
N GLY A 218 -5.21 5.08 31.36
CA GLY A 218 -5.44 6.47 30.98
C GLY A 218 -6.48 6.69 29.87
N ALA A 219 -7.06 5.63 29.31
CA ALA A 219 -8.02 5.73 28.22
C ALA A 219 -9.45 5.84 28.76
N GLU A 220 -9.91 7.06 28.99
CA GLU A 220 -11.30 7.31 29.41
C GLU A 220 -12.26 6.94 28.26
N PRO A 221 -13.31 6.12 28.52
CA PRO A 221 -14.17 5.59 27.45
C PRO A 221 -14.81 6.66 26.56
N ARG A 222 -15.20 7.82 27.10
CA ARG A 222 -15.79 8.90 26.28
C ARG A 222 -14.75 9.55 25.37
N ALA A 223 -13.51 9.71 25.82
CA ALA A 223 -12.41 10.19 24.97
C ALA A 223 -12.13 9.22 23.81
N VAL A 224 -12.15 7.90 24.07
CA VAL A 224 -11.99 6.88 23.01
C VAL A 224 -13.16 6.93 22.03
N ASP A 225 -14.40 7.03 22.51
CA ASP A 225 -15.60 7.14 21.67
C ASP A 225 -15.61 8.42 20.81
N GLY A 226 -15.16 9.54 21.37
CA GLY A 226 -14.94 10.78 20.64
C GLY A 226 -13.92 10.62 19.51
N LEU A 227 -12.84 9.88 19.76
CA LEU A 227 -11.82 9.58 18.75
C LEU A 227 -12.33 8.62 17.66
N ILE A 228 -13.13 7.61 18.02
CA ILE A 228 -13.82 6.74 17.05
C ILE A 228 -14.70 7.59 16.14
N SER A 229 -15.51 8.48 16.72
CA SER A 229 -16.40 9.37 15.99
C SER A 229 -15.63 10.31 15.05
N ALA A 230 -14.54 10.91 15.52
CA ALA A 230 -13.67 11.77 14.73
C ALA A 230 -12.95 11.04 13.58
N SER A 231 -12.71 9.74 13.73
CA SER A 231 -11.98 8.92 12.74
C SER A 231 -12.89 8.32 11.65
N ARG A 232 -14.22 8.35 11.83
CA ARG A 232 -15.18 7.69 10.93
C ARG A 232 -15.07 8.18 9.48
N ASN A 233 -15.01 9.50 9.27
CA ASN A 233 -14.92 10.08 7.93
C ASN A 233 -13.66 9.65 7.19
N LEU A 234 -12.53 9.56 7.89
CA LEU A 234 -11.28 9.04 7.32
C LEU A 234 -11.44 7.58 6.91
N VAL A 235 -11.98 6.75 7.81
CA VAL A 235 -12.17 5.31 7.56
C VAL A 235 -13.09 5.10 6.37
N ASP A 236 -14.26 5.75 6.33
CA ASP A 236 -15.21 5.64 5.22
C ASP A 236 -14.61 6.09 3.87
N ALA A 237 -13.81 7.16 3.88
CA ALA A 237 -13.12 7.65 2.68
C ALA A 237 -12.14 6.61 2.12
N VAL A 238 -11.42 5.92 3.00
CA VAL A 238 -10.39 4.92 2.66
C VAL A 238 -11.02 3.57 2.27
N THR A 239 -12.07 3.12 2.97
CA THR A 239 -12.61 1.76 2.81
C THR A 239 -13.69 1.66 1.74
N THR A 240 -14.50 2.70 1.56
CA THR A 240 -15.77 2.58 0.83
C THR A 240 -15.87 3.58 -0.31
N GLN A 241 -15.50 4.83 -0.07
CA GLN A 241 -15.68 5.87 -1.09
C GLN A 241 -14.67 5.74 -2.23
N GLN A 242 -13.42 5.36 -1.92
CA GLN A 242 -12.32 5.33 -2.89
C GLN A 242 -11.39 4.12 -2.71
N PRO A 243 -11.88 2.89 -3.00
CA PRO A 243 -11.06 1.70 -2.85
C PRO A 243 -9.89 1.71 -3.84
N ILE A 244 -8.70 1.32 -3.36
CA ILE A 244 -7.50 1.11 -4.18
C ILE A 244 -7.23 -0.39 -4.23
N LEU A 245 -7.08 -0.90 -5.45
CA LEU A 245 -6.55 -2.23 -5.74
C LEU A 245 -5.08 -2.09 -6.09
N VAL A 246 -4.23 -2.92 -5.47
CA VAL A 246 -2.82 -2.95 -5.84
C VAL A 246 -2.62 -3.96 -6.97
N GLY A 247 -2.01 -3.49 -8.05
CA GLY A 247 -1.57 -4.28 -9.19
C GLY A 247 -0.06 -4.50 -9.14
N MET A 248 0.35 -5.73 -9.46
CA MET A 248 1.73 -6.19 -9.50
C MET A 248 2.05 -6.59 -10.96
N PRO A 249 2.63 -5.67 -11.75
CA PRO A 249 3.10 -5.94 -13.11
C PRO A 249 4.38 -6.79 -13.13
N GLN A 250 4.87 -7.14 -14.33
CA GLN A 250 6.20 -7.78 -14.52
C GLN A 250 7.35 -6.79 -14.39
N ALA A 251 7.29 -5.94 -13.38
CA ALA A 251 8.26 -4.87 -13.23
C ALA A 251 8.41 -4.49 -11.75
N PRO A 252 9.52 -3.87 -11.35
CA PRO A 252 9.85 -3.61 -9.95
C PRO A 252 9.08 -2.42 -9.36
N PHE A 253 7.78 -2.31 -9.64
CA PHE A 253 6.90 -1.26 -9.12
C PHE A 253 5.48 -1.81 -8.91
N PHE A 254 4.70 -1.06 -8.14
CA PHE A 254 3.28 -1.34 -7.89
C PHE A 254 2.41 -0.36 -8.66
N LEU A 255 1.21 -0.81 -9.02
CA LEU A 255 0.18 0.02 -9.61
C LEU A 255 -0.94 0.20 -8.60
N ALA A 256 -1.31 1.45 -8.34
CA ALA A 256 -2.51 1.75 -7.59
C ALA A 256 -3.66 1.94 -8.56
N MET A 257 -4.53 0.94 -8.59
CA MET A 257 -5.62 0.85 -9.53
C MET A 257 -6.93 1.16 -8.81
N ARG A 258 -7.63 2.18 -9.28
CA ARG A 258 -8.95 2.52 -8.76
C ARG A 258 -10.02 1.93 -9.66
N PRO A 259 -10.85 1.00 -9.17
CA PRO A 259 -12.03 0.57 -9.90
C PRO A 259 -13.07 1.69 -9.95
N SER A 260 -13.85 1.76 -11.03
CA SER A 260 -15.04 2.62 -11.08
C SER A 260 -16.04 2.22 -9.99
N ARG A 261 -16.22 0.91 -9.78
CA ARG A 261 -16.97 0.30 -8.68
C ARG A 261 -16.28 -1.01 -8.28
N LEU A 262 -15.93 -1.16 -7.01
CA LEU A 262 -15.23 -2.35 -6.53
C LEU A 262 -16.09 -3.61 -6.70
N GLU A 263 -17.38 -3.53 -6.40
CA GLU A 263 -18.32 -4.65 -6.52
C GLU A 263 -18.38 -5.23 -7.94
N ASP A 264 -18.36 -4.37 -8.95
CA ASP A 264 -18.40 -4.78 -10.37
C ASP A 264 -17.12 -5.54 -10.76
N PHE A 265 -15.96 -5.03 -10.33
CA PHE A 265 -14.68 -5.71 -10.50
C PHE A 265 -14.70 -7.08 -9.82
N MET A 266 -15.09 -7.13 -8.54
CA MET A 266 -15.12 -8.35 -7.74
C MET A 266 -16.08 -9.40 -8.32
N THR A 267 -17.26 -8.97 -8.76
CA THR A 267 -18.26 -9.84 -9.39
C THR A 267 -17.74 -10.41 -10.71
N HIS A 268 -17.09 -9.59 -11.53
CA HIS A 268 -16.50 -10.06 -12.78
C HIS A 268 -15.39 -11.09 -12.54
N VAL A 269 -14.46 -10.77 -11.64
CA VAL A 269 -13.34 -11.66 -11.30
C VAL A 269 -13.83 -12.97 -10.68
N ALA A 270 -14.82 -12.93 -9.79
CA ALA A 270 -15.38 -14.14 -9.18
C ALA A 270 -16.00 -15.09 -10.22
N ARG A 271 -16.50 -14.56 -11.33
CA ARG A 271 -17.10 -15.33 -12.43
C ARG A 271 -16.08 -15.85 -13.43
N VAL A 272 -15.08 -15.04 -13.81
CA VAL A 272 -14.20 -15.33 -14.96
C VAL A 272 -12.78 -15.75 -14.53
N GLY A 273 -12.33 -15.30 -13.35
CA GLY A 273 -10.94 -15.49 -12.91
C GLY A 273 -9.96 -14.65 -13.74
N ASP A 274 -8.85 -15.28 -14.16
CA ASP A 274 -7.86 -14.68 -15.06
C ASP A 274 -8.50 -14.36 -16.41
N HIS A 275 -8.27 -13.16 -16.94
CA HIS A 275 -8.92 -12.74 -18.18
C HIS A 275 -8.15 -11.66 -18.95
N PRO A 276 -8.39 -11.53 -20.27
CA PRO A 276 -7.78 -10.50 -21.07
C PRO A 276 -8.40 -9.12 -20.82
N VAL A 277 -7.57 -8.08 -20.89
CA VAL A 277 -7.95 -6.67 -20.73
C VAL A 277 -7.39 -5.81 -21.87
N HIS A 278 -8.13 -4.79 -22.26
CA HIS A 278 -7.61 -3.68 -23.06
C HIS A 278 -7.02 -2.60 -22.16
N MET A 279 -6.09 -1.82 -22.72
CA MET A 279 -5.49 -0.68 -22.03
C MET A 279 -5.37 0.52 -22.95
N ASP A 280 -5.77 1.66 -22.43
CA ASP A 280 -5.63 2.96 -23.08
C ASP A 280 -4.89 3.94 -22.17
N ALA A 281 -4.28 4.97 -22.76
CA ALA A 281 -3.54 5.98 -22.01
C ALA A 281 -3.92 7.39 -22.46
N GLU A 282 -3.98 8.29 -21.50
CA GLU A 282 -4.09 9.73 -21.69
C GLU A 282 -2.76 10.36 -21.23
N LEU A 283 -2.12 11.06 -22.16
CA LEU A 283 -0.83 11.71 -21.95
C LEU A 283 -1.06 13.15 -21.52
N SER A 284 -0.46 13.57 -20.41
CA SER A 284 -0.35 14.98 -20.01
C SER A 284 1.12 15.40 -19.98
N ALA A 285 1.39 16.67 -19.66
CA ALA A 285 2.75 17.21 -19.65
C ALA A 285 3.72 16.45 -18.73
N ASP A 286 3.23 15.87 -17.65
CA ASP A 286 4.02 15.23 -16.59
C ASP A 286 3.49 13.87 -16.14
N GLN A 287 2.37 13.40 -16.69
CA GLN A 287 1.73 12.15 -16.28
C GLN A 287 1.28 11.30 -17.47
N VAL A 288 1.21 10.00 -17.23
CA VAL A 288 0.60 9.03 -18.15
C VAL A 288 -0.52 8.33 -17.37
N ALA A 289 -1.75 8.79 -17.58
CA ALA A 289 -2.93 8.21 -16.97
C ALA A 289 -3.39 7.01 -17.81
N MET A 290 -3.65 5.88 -17.15
CA MET A 290 -3.96 4.61 -17.77
C MET A 290 -5.37 4.17 -17.38
N ARG A 291 -6.06 3.57 -18.35
CA ARG A 291 -7.36 2.92 -18.15
C ARG A 291 -7.26 1.48 -18.64
N LEU A 292 -7.86 0.55 -17.92
CA LEU A 292 -7.97 -0.85 -18.34
C LEU A 292 -9.38 -1.39 -18.12
N TRP A 293 -9.84 -2.27 -19.01
CA TRP A 293 -11.16 -2.90 -18.94
C TRP A 293 -11.14 -4.28 -19.63
N PRO A 294 -12.05 -5.21 -19.28
CA PRO A 294 -12.10 -6.54 -19.89
C PRO A 294 -12.27 -6.52 -21.42
N VAL A 295 -11.71 -7.51 -22.12
CA VAL A 295 -11.99 -7.69 -23.56
C VAL A 295 -13.40 -8.23 -23.76
N GLY A 296 -14.15 -7.67 -24.70
CA GLY A 296 -15.52 -8.09 -25.03
C GLY A 296 -16.57 -7.70 -23.99
N SER A 297 -16.22 -6.90 -22.98
CA SER A 297 -17.14 -6.43 -21.94
C SER A 297 -16.66 -5.10 -21.34
N HIS A 298 -17.59 -4.29 -20.86
CA HIS A 298 -17.29 -3.13 -20.02
C HIS A 298 -17.75 -3.36 -18.58
N ALA A 299 -17.64 -4.60 -18.10
CA ALA A 299 -18.10 -4.98 -16.77
C ALA A 299 -17.44 -4.18 -15.64
N TYR A 300 -16.20 -3.73 -15.82
CA TYR A 300 -15.54 -2.78 -14.93
C TYR A 300 -14.50 -1.97 -15.70
N GLU A 301 -14.04 -0.89 -15.10
CA GLU A 301 -12.85 -0.13 -15.52
C GLU A 301 -11.94 0.09 -14.31
N LEU A 302 -10.63 -0.10 -14.48
CA LEU A 302 -9.62 0.35 -13.51
C LEU A 302 -8.81 1.50 -14.07
N ARG A 303 -8.52 2.49 -13.23
CA ARG A 303 -7.69 3.66 -13.56
C ARG A 303 -6.44 3.69 -12.70
N PHE A 304 -5.31 4.02 -13.29
CA PHE A 304 -4.05 4.17 -12.57
C PHE A 304 -3.13 5.14 -13.31
N SER A 305 -2.09 5.65 -12.65
CA SER A 305 -1.02 6.41 -13.30
C SER A 305 0.24 5.54 -13.42
N LEU A 306 1.03 5.75 -14.47
CA LEU A 306 2.37 5.17 -14.51
C LEU A 306 3.25 5.84 -13.44
N PRO A 307 4.15 5.08 -12.78
CA PRO A 307 5.18 5.65 -11.93
C PRO A 307 5.96 6.73 -12.68
N SER A 308 6.39 7.76 -11.95
CA SER A 308 6.96 9.00 -12.52
C SER A 308 8.14 8.74 -13.46
N GLU A 309 8.94 7.71 -13.20
CA GLU A 309 10.08 7.30 -14.02
C GLU A 309 9.64 6.69 -15.35
N LEU A 310 8.59 5.87 -15.32
CA LEU A 310 8.01 5.31 -16.54
C LEU A 310 7.24 6.36 -17.32
N ALA A 311 6.54 7.27 -16.64
CA ALA A 311 5.89 8.40 -17.27
C ALA A 311 6.91 9.25 -18.03
N ARG A 312 8.01 9.65 -17.37
CA ARG A 312 9.15 10.34 -18.02
C ARG A 312 9.75 9.51 -19.15
N TYR A 313 9.97 8.21 -18.94
CA TYR A 313 10.46 7.35 -20.00
C TYR A 313 9.53 7.36 -21.23
N VAL A 314 8.21 7.46 -21.09
CA VAL A 314 7.29 7.58 -22.23
C VAL A 314 7.32 8.99 -22.83
N LEU A 315 7.24 10.03 -22.00
CA LEU A 315 7.09 11.42 -22.40
C LEU A 315 8.38 12.04 -22.98
N ASP A 316 9.57 11.59 -22.55
CA ASP A 316 10.87 12.03 -23.07
C ASP A 316 11.20 11.38 -24.44
N SER A 317 10.20 10.91 -25.18
CA SER A 317 10.35 10.22 -26.46
C SER A 317 9.95 11.12 -27.61
N THR A 318 10.69 11.02 -28.71
CA THR A 318 10.23 11.56 -30.01
C THR A 318 9.05 10.77 -30.59
N ASP A 319 8.85 9.53 -30.15
CA ASP A 319 7.69 8.69 -30.47
C ASP A 319 7.10 8.11 -29.17
N GLU A 320 6.28 8.91 -28.50
CA GLU A 320 5.57 8.55 -27.26
C GLU A 320 4.67 7.33 -27.48
N THR A 321 4.06 7.20 -28.66
CA THR A 321 3.17 6.09 -28.99
C THR A 321 3.92 4.77 -29.10
N ALA A 322 5.12 4.76 -29.68
CA ALA A 322 5.97 3.58 -29.69
C ALA A 322 6.44 3.20 -28.28
N ARG A 323 6.91 4.16 -27.47
CA ARG A 323 7.34 3.86 -26.10
C ARG A 323 6.19 3.37 -25.22
N LEU A 324 5.03 4.00 -25.29
CA LEU A 324 3.85 3.55 -24.57
C LEU A 324 3.47 2.11 -24.96
N ARG A 325 3.58 1.75 -26.25
CA ARG A 325 3.35 0.35 -26.69
C ARG A 325 4.38 -0.62 -26.11
N SER A 326 5.66 -0.24 -26.04
CA SER A 326 6.70 -1.03 -25.40
C SER A 326 6.39 -1.21 -23.90
N VAL A 327 6.08 -0.14 -23.17
CA VAL A 327 5.68 -0.22 -21.75
C VAL A 327 4.47 -1.15 -21.55
N LYS A 328 3.43 -1.02 -22.38
CA LYS A 328 2.25 -1.91 -22.31
C LYS A 328 2.61 -3.39 -22.55
N ARG A 329 3.57 -3.68 -23.43
CA ARG A 329 3.97 -5.04 -23.80
C ARG A 329 5.03 -5.67 -22.91
N GLU A 330 5.89 -4.87 -22.29
CA GLU A 330 7.04 -5.36 -21.54
C GLU A 330 6.79 -5.30 -20.03
N ALA A 331 6.27 -4.16 -19.55
CA ALA A 331 6.01 -3.99 -18.11
C ALA A 331 4.58 -4.40 -17.74
N LEU A 332 3.59 -4.03 -18.57
CA LEU A 332 2.16 -4.21 -18.25
C LEU A 332 1.50 -5.38 -18.98
N ALA A 333 2.29 -6.28 -19.57
CA ALA A 333 1.79 -7.44 -20.31
C ALA A 333 0.83 -8.29 -19.48
N HIS A 334 1.12 -8.38 -18.18
CA HIS A 334 0.22 -8.89 -17.20
C HIS A 334 0.32 -8.11 -15.90
N ILE A 335 -0.82 -7.93 -15.25
CA ILE A 335 -0.93 -7.31 -13.93
C ILE A 335 -1.61 -8.32 -13.02
N THR A 336 -0.94 -8.72 -11.95
CA THR A 336 -1.56 -9.55 -10.90
C THR A 336 -2.17 -8.64 -9.85
N THR A 337 -3.42 -8.86 -9.49
CA THR A 337 -4.06 -8.18 -8.36
C THR A 337 -4.80 -9.19 -7.50
N THR A 338 -5.36 -8.79 -6.37
CA THR A 338 -6.07 -9.69 -5.46
C THR A 338 -7.56 -9.44 -5.47
N ALA A 339 -8.33 -10.52 -5.48
CA ALA A 339 -9.78 -10.48 -5.30
C ALA A 339 -10.17 -11.47 -4.20
N VAL A 340 -11.15 -11.10 -3.39
CA VAL A 340 -11.77 -12.00 -2.41
C VAL A 340 -12.77 -12.91 -3.13
N GLN A 341 -12.51 -14.22 -3.11
CA GLN A 341 -13.42 -15.25 -3.64
C GLN A 341 -13.69 -16.28 -2.54
N GLY A 342 -14.97 -16.44 -2.16
CA GLY A 342 -15.35 -17.37 -1.08
C GLY A 342 -14.73 -17.06 0.28
N GLY A 343 -14.48 -15.77 0.57
CA GLY A 343 -13.83 -15.33 1.81
C GLY A 343 -12.30 -15.47 1.81
N GLN A 344 -11.68 -15.96 0.73
CA GLN A 344 -10.23 -16.03 0.60
C GLN A 344 -9.72 -15.04 -0.44
N LEU A 345 -8.62 -14.34 -0.13
CA LEU A 345 -7.90 -13.54 -1.12
C LEU A 345 -7.22 -14.47 -2.12
N ARG A 346 -7.53 -14.30 -3.41
CA ARG A 346 -6.91 -15.03 -4.51
C ARG A 346 -6.26 -14.07 -5.50
N PRO A 347 -5.09 -14.40 -6.03
CA PRO A 347 -4.51 -13.63 -7.13
C PRO A 347 -5.36 -13.83 -8.39
N VAL A 348 -5.54 -12.75 -9.14
CA VAL A 348 -6.13 -12.72 -10.48
C VAL A 348 -5.18 -12.01 -11.44
N ARG A 349 -5.01 -12.56 -12.64
CA ARG A 349 -4.18 -11.98 -13.70
C ARG A 349 -5.03 -11.26 -14.73
N LEU A 350 -4.70 -9.99 -14.93
CA LEU A 350 -5.22 -9.14 -16.00
C LEU A 350 -4.22 -9.18 -17.16
N LEU A 351 -4.59 -9.80 -18.27
CA LEU A 351 -3.68 -10.09 -19.39
C LEU A 351 -3.87 -9.04 -20.49
N TYR A 352 -2.86 -8.21 -20.75
CA TYR A 352 -2.98 -7.17 -21.77
C TYR A 352 -3.16 -7.77 -23.17
N GLN A 353 -4.26 -7.40 -23.83
CA GLN A 353 -4.54 -7.73 -25.22
C GLN A 353 -4.50 -6.46 -26.08
N PRO A 354 -3.52 -6.34 -27.01
CA PRO A 354 -3.45 -5.21 -27.92
C PRO A 354 -4.71 -5.10 -28.78
N GLN A 355 -5.25 -3.89 -28.90
CA GLN A 355 -6.30 -3.63 -29.88
C GLN A 355 -5.68 -3.52 -31.28
N PRO A 356 -6.21 -4.24 -32.29
CA PRO A 356 -5.91 -3.92 -33.67
C PRO A 356 -6.36 -2.48 -33.91
N ARG A 357 -5.52 -1.66 -34.55
CA ARG A 357 -5.98 -0.35 -35.01
C ARG A 357 -7.22 -0.57 -35.86
N SER A 358 -8.36 0.07 -35.53
CA SER A 358 -9.35 0.31 -36.57
C SER A 358 -8.63 1.16 -37.60
N ARG A 359 -8.39 0.61 -38.80
CA ARG A 359 -8.08 1.45 -39.95
C ARG A 359 -9.26 2.41 -40.06
N SER A 360 -9.08 3.68 -39.71
CA SER A 360 -9.98 4.72 -40.17
C SER A 360 -9.98 4.60 -41.68
N VAL A 361 -11.09 4.13 -42.23
CA VAL A 361 -11.37 4.17 -43.66
C VAL A 361 -11.45 5.64 -44.03
N LEU A 362 -10.30 6.19 -44.45
CA LEU A 362 -10.21 7.38 -45.29
C LEU A 362 -9.39 6.99 -46.52
N GLU A 363 -9.77 5.88 -47.14
CA GLU A 363 -9.64 5.72 -48.58
C GLU A 363 -11.04 5.93 -49.15
N GLY A 364 -11.26 7.16 -49.61
CA GLY A 364 -12.51 7.64 -50.17
C GLY A 364 -12.23 8.77 -51.13
N THR A 365 -11.64 8.40 -52.28
CA THR A 365 -11.90 8.96 -53.61
C THR A 365 -12.06 10.47 -53.75
N TRP A 366 -11.13 11.14 -54.44
CA TRP A 366 -11.46 11.95 -55.61
C TRP A 366 -10.33 11.83 -56.65
N ARG A 367 -10.74 11.38 -57.85
CA ARG A 367 -10.03 11.53 -59.11
C ARG A 367 -10.10 12.98 -59.57
#